data_AF-W7FXT5-F1
#
_entry.id   AF-W7FXT5-F1
#
_cell.length_a   1.000
_cell.length_b   1.000
_cell.length_c   1.000
_cell.angle_alpha   90.00
_cell.angle_beta   90.00
_cell.angle_gamma   90.00
#
_symmetry.space_group_name_H-M   'P 1'
#
loop_
_entity.id
_entity.type
_entity.pdbx_description
1 polymer ?
#
loop_
_entity_poly.entity_id
_entity_poly.type
_entity_poly.pdbx_seq_one_letter_code
_entity_poly.pdbx_strand_id
1 'polypeptide(L)'
;MEVDKKNGKKKYILGIEGSANKLGISIINEDMNILVNMRRTYISEIGCGFIPREISAHHKYYIIDMIKSCLKKVNIKISDITLICYTKGPGIGSALYIGYNIAKILYSYFNIPVVGVNHCIAHIEMGIFITKLYNPIVLYVSGSNTQIIYYNDHKKKYEIIGETLDIAIGNVIDRSARILKISNAPSPGYNVELLARKKYLLNIMKRNNNKNKNNITKEQEMKDNDFNPNELNDEQINDNKKMEDFTELLFFPYTIKGMDISFSGYDFYITKYFSKYMNKKSKTLNKLEKQTTNQGCNEKRKDNQYDNKIKCNQKKQQQEKEKDTYSNINKKCKIENVSQQTIESNQNNNNMYNQNKLGKETFKNIEPLKDNYKNDYVKVKEDIRDNHNGTVQNINDDNNSSNNYQKSNKLFYVAGLKGNSYYEDNIIFESEHKENYGENDEYIDDNCSIETASDFYEKSVNEEGEGEEDVIDLTEEEKRKIQICYSLQHHIFSMLIEITERAIAFTNSKEVIIVGGVGCNLFLQNMMKKMAKQKNIKIGFMDHSYCVDNGAMIAYTGYLEYLHAKNKDIYNFNNITIHQRYRTDDVFVTWK
;
A
#
# COMPACT_ATOMS: atom_id res chain seq x y z
N MET A 1 13.65 40.21 5.37
CA MET A 1 13.06 39.40 4.27
C MET A 1 13.13 40.14 2.92
N GLU A 2 14.24 40.82 2.59
CA GLU A 2 14.36 41.56 1.31
C GLU A 2 15.66 41.24 0.58
N VAL A 3 15.65 40.13 -0.16
CA VAL A 3 16.65 39.79 -1.19
C VAL A 3 15.87 39.19 -2.38
N ASP A 4 16.32 39.42 -3.61
CA ASP A 4 15.80 38.81 -4.85
C ASP A 4 14.33 39.09 -5.26
N LYS A 5 13.81 40.30 -4.96
CA LYS A 5 12.67 40.91 -5.70
C LYS A 5 13.07 41.63 -7.01
N LYS A 6 14.37 41.72 -7.34
CA LYS A 6 14.88 42.57 -8.44
C LYS A 6 14.61 42.07 -9.88
N ASN A 7 14.15 40.83 -10.06
CA ASN A 7 13.70 40.33 -11.36
C ASN A 7 12.22 39.92 -11.26
N GLY A 8 11.31 40.69 -11.87
CA GLY A 8 9.86 40.48 -11.82
C GLY A 8 9.33 39.29 -12.65
N LYS A 9 10.04 38.16 -12.64
CA LYS A 9 9.57 36.88 -13.19
C LYS A 9 9.19 35.96 -12.04
N LYS A 10 7.93 35.49 -12.01
CA LYS A 10 7.46 34.46 -11.07
C LYS A 10 8.39 33.25 -11.12
N LYS A 11 8.92 32.83 -9.97
CA LYS A 11 9.70 31.61 -9.83
C LYS A 11 8.75 30.40 -9.72
N TYR A 12 9.08 29.34 -10.45
CA TYR A 12 8.35 28.06 -10.41
C TYR A 12 9.28 26.95 -9.93
N ILE A 13 8.79 26.08 -9.05
CA ILE A 13 9.57 25.00 -8.43
C ILE A 13 8.94 23.66 -8.78
N LEU A 14 9.71 22.76 -9.39
CA LEU A 14 9.27 21.42 -9.80
C LEU A 14 9.55 20.39 -8.69
N GLY A 15 8.51 19.71 -8.19
CA GLY A 15 8.63 18.60 -7.25
C GLY A 15 8.56 17.23 -7.92
N ILE A 16 9.45 16.31 -7.57
CA ILE A 16 9.53 14.95 -8.10
C ILE A 16 9.59 13.93 -6.95
N GLU A 17 8.46 13.30 -6.64
CA GLU A 17 8.33 12.17 -5.71
C GLU A 17 8.35 10.84 -6.47
N GLY A 18 9.11 9.86 -5.98
CA GLY A 18 9.32 8.57 -6.63
C GLY A 18 10.03 7.52 -5.78
N SER A 19 9.87 7.56 -4.45
CA SER A 19 10.49 6.67 -3.46
C SER A 19 9.89 5.27 -3.40
N ALA A 20 8.59 5.15 -3.66
CA ALA A 20 7.78 3.95 -3.42
C ALA A 20 6.94 3.58 -4.66
N ASN A 21 5.73 3.04 -4.49
CA ASN A 21 4.83 2.64 -5.59
C ASN A 21 4.08 3.80 -6.28
N LYS A 22 4.39 5.05 -5.92
CA LYS A 22 3.73 6.26 -6.41
C LYS A 22 4.76 7.18 -7.04
N LEU A 23 4.40 7.71 -8.19
CA LEU A 23 5.09 8.77 -8.89
C LEU A 23 4.28 10.05 -8.72
N GLY A 24 4.85 11.06 -8.07
CA GLY A 24 4.21 12.35 -7.83
C GLY A 24 4.99 13.47 -8.52
N ILE A 25 4.34 14.28 -9.35
CA ILE A 25 4.95 15.47 -9.97
C ILE A 25 4.10 16.69 -9.62
N SER A 26 4.73 17.77 -9.18
CA SER A 26 4.04 19.03 -8.84
C SER A 26 4.80 20.25 -9.34
N ILE A 27 4.10 21.38 -9.43
CA ILE A 27 4.73 22.70 -9.57
C ILE A 27 4.11 23.63 -8.52
N ILE A 28 4.96 24.31 -7.76
CA ILE A 28 4.57 25.38 -6.82
C ILE A 28 5.20 26.71 -7.25
N ASN A 29 4.70 27.82 -6.72
CA ASN A 29 5.25 29.16 -6.97
C ASN A 29 6.12 29.69 -5.81
N GLU A 30 6.65 30.91 -5.98
CA GLU A 30 7.44 31.61 -4.97
C GLU A 30 6.73 31.91 -3.64
N ASP A 31 5.39 31.94 -3.63
CA ASP A 31 4.55 32.17 -2.45
C ASP A 31 4.17 30.83 -1.75
N MET A 32 4.81 29.72 -2.11
CA MET A 32 4.47 28.33 -1.71
C MET A 32 3.12 27.79 -2.21
N ASN A 33 2.38 28.54 -3.05
CA ASN A 33 1.10 28.08 -3.58
C ASN A 33 1.30 26.91 -4.56
N ILE A 34 0.54 25.83 -4.34
CA ILE A 34 0.56 24.63 -5.17
C ILE A 34 -0.28 24.89 -6.43
N LEU A 35 0.36 24.93 -7.60
CA LEU A 35 -0.28 25.25 -8.88
C LEU A 35 -0.76 24.00 -9.63
N VAL A 36 -0.04 22.89 -9.45
CA VAL A 36 -0.42 21.56 -9.93
C VAL A 36 0.22 20.50 -9.04
N ASN A 37 -0.51 19.44 -8.73
CA ASN A 37 0.00 18.26 -8.02
C ASN A 37 -0.65 17.02 -8.64
N MET A 38 0.12 16.24 -9.39
CA MET A 38 -0.35 15.07 -10.13
C MET A 38 0.28 13.80 -9.56
N ARG A 39 -0.51 12.74 -9.43
CA ARG A 39 -0.06 11.45 -8.87
C ARG A 39 -0.41 10.30 -9.80
N ARG A 40 0.48 9.31 -9.86
CA ARG A 40 0.25 8.08 -10.61
C ARG A 40 0.73 6.90 -9.79
N THR A 41 -0.17 5.97 -9.54
CA THR A 41 -0.01 4.93 -8.52
C THR A 41 0.04 3.55 -9.19
N TYR A 42 1.10 2.80 -8.91
CA TYR A 42 1.28 1.40 -9.34
C TYR A 42 0.58 0.44 -8.38
N ILE A 43 -0.19 -0.50 -8.94
CA ILE A 43 -0.94 -1.54 -8.23
C ILE A 43 -0.37 -2.90 -8.62
N SER A 44 0.22 -3.64 -7.67
CA SER A 44 0.62 -5.03 -7.86
C SER A 44 -0.60 -5.97 -8.02
N GLU A 45 -0.42 -7.09 -8.71
CA GLU A 45 -1.42 -8.18 -8.79
C GLU A 45 -1.91 -8.63 -7.40
N ILE A 46 -3.14 -9.15 -7.30
CA ILE A 46 -3.71 -9.64 -6.03
C ILE A 46 -2.86 -10.81 -5.49
N GLY A 47 -2.41 -10.72 -4.24
CA GLY A 47 -1.47 -11.70 -3.65
C GLY A 47 0.01 -11.44 -3.96
N CYS A 48 0.33 -10.46 -4.81
CA CYS A 48 1.69 -9.96 -5.02
C CYS A 48 1.96 -8.71 -4.14
N GLY A 49 3.25 -8.44 -3.89
CA GLY A 49 3.70 -7.16 -3.32
C GLY A 49 4.34 -6.26 -4.38
N PHE A 50 4.78 -5.06 -3.97
CA PHE A 50 5.45 -4.12 -4.88
C PHE A 50 6.85 -4.62 -5.28
N ILE A 51 7.01 -5.04 -6.55
CA ILE A 51 8.27 -5.56 -7.09
C ILE A 51 9.16 -4.39 -7.55
N PRO A 52 10.37 -4.18 -6.99
CA PRO A 52 11.21 -3.00 -7.29
C PRO A 52 11.53 -2.76 -8.77
N ARG A 53 11.60 -3.83 -9.59
CA ARG A 53 11.80 -3.73 -11.04
C ARG A 53 10.58 -3.16 -11.77
N GLU A 54 9.38 -3.54 -11.34
CA GLU A 54 8.12 -3.10 -11.98
C GLU A 54 7.78 -1.67 -11.59
N ILE A 55 8.02 -1.28 -10.33
CA ILE A 55 7.96 0.13 -9.88
C ILE A 55 8.91 1.00 -10.72
N SER A 56 10.16 0.56 -10.91
CA SER A 56 11.15 1.28 -11.72
C SER A 56 10.71 1.42 -13.17
N ALA A 57 10.11 0.38 -13.76
CA ALA A 57 9.54 0.43 -15.11
C ALA A 57 8.35 1.40 -15.21
N HIS A 58 7.43 1.39 -14.23
CA HIS A 58 6.31 2.34 -14.14
C HIS A 58 6.82 3.79 -14.05
N HIS A 59 7.74 4.06 -13.13
CA HIS A 59 8.30 5.40 -12.95
C HIS A 59 9.02 5.88 -14.22
N LYS A 60 9.86 5.02 -14.83
CA LYS A 60 10.57 5.31 -16.08
C LYS A 60 9.62 5.63 -17.25
N TYR A 61 8.49 4.94 -17.34
CA TYR A 61 7.52 5.12 -18.43
C TYR A 61 6.73 6.42 -18.30
N TYR A 62 6.26 6.77 -17.10
CA TYR A 62 5.32 7.90 -16.92
C TYR A 62 5.96 9.26 -16.56
N ILE A 63 7.19 9.30 -16.02
CA ILE A 63 7.76 10.54 -15.46
C ILE A 63 7.87 11.70 -16.46
N ILE A 64 8.28 11.42 -17.70
CA ILE A 64 8.43 12.45 -18.73
C ILE A 64 7.09 13.07 -19.12
N ASP A 65 6.05 12.26 -19.29
CA ASP A 65 4.74 12.73 -19.73
C ASP A 65 3.94 13.37 -18.59
N MET A 66 4.18 12.98 -17.34
CA MET A 66 3.66 13.72 -16.18
C MET A 66 4.29 15.11 -16.05
N ILE A 67 5.62 15.25 -16.24
CA ILE A 67 6.29 16.57 -16.24
C ILE A 67 5.76 17.46 -17.37
N LYS A 68 5.65 16.95 -18.60
CA LYS A 68 5.03 17.69 -19.72
C LYS A 68 3.60 18.16 -19.39
N SER A 69 2.81 17.30 -18.75
CA SER A 69 1.43 17.58 -18.40
C SER A 69 1.29 18.63 -17.29
N CYS A 70 2.18 18.62 -16.28
CA CYS A 70 2.26 19.67 -15.27
C CYS A 70 2.60 21.03 -15.90
N LEU A 71 3.64 21.08 -16.74
CA LEU A 71 4.04 22.28 -17.48
C LEU A 71 2.90 22.82 -18.36
N LYS A 72 2.18 21.93 -19.05
CA LYS A 72 1.01 22.29 -19.87
C LYS A 72 -0.16 22.83 -19.05
N LYS A 73 -0.45 22.27 -17.87
CA LYS A 73 -1.53 22.75 -16.97
C LYS A 73 -1.25 24.15 -16.44
N VAL A 74 0.00 24.43 -16.05
CA VAL A 74 0.43 25.76 -15.57
C VAL A 74 0.73 26.72 -16.74
N ASN A 75 0.70 26.23 -17.98
CA ASN A 75 0.99 26.97 -19.21
C ASN A 75 2.38 27.64 -19.24
N ILE A 76 3.40 26.91 -18.77
CA ILE A 76 4.81 27.36 -18.72
C ILE A 76 5.74 26.39 -19.46
N LYS A 77 6.95 26.86 -19.78
CA LYS A 77 8.01 26.05 -20.38
C LYS A 77 8.94 25.52 -19.28
N ILE A 78 9.70 24.47 -19.59
CA ILE A 78 10.73 23.94 -18.68
C ILE A 78 11.81 24.99 -18.33
N SER A 79 12.04 25.96 -19.22
CA SER A 79 12.93 27.12 -19.01
C SER A 79 12.46 28.10 -17.93
N ASP A 80 11.20 27.99 -17.51
CA ASP A 80 10.60 28.89 -16.52
C ASP A 80 10.66 28.27 -15.11
N ILE A 81 11.05 26.99 -15.00
CA ILE A 81 11.37 26.34 -13.73
C ILE A 81 12.71 26.88 -13.20
N THR A 82 12.72 27.33 -11.96
CA THR A 82 13.86 27.99 -11.31
C THR A 82 14.54 27.14 -10.23
N LEU A 83 13.88 26.06 -9.78
CA LEU A 83 14.39 25.10 -8.80
C LEU A 83 13.76 23.72 -9.05
N ILE A 84 14.52 22.65 -8.84
CA ILE A 84 14.04 21.27 -8.96
C ILE A 84 14.27 20.55 -7.63
N CYS A 85 13.20 20.09 -7.00
CA CYS A 85 13.22 19.31 -5.78
C CYS A 85 12.90 17.85 -6.13
N TYR A 86 13.73 16.90 -5.71
CA TYR A 86 13.47 15.47 -5.90
C TYR A 86 13.69 14.69 -4.60
N THR A 87 13.00 13.56 -4.46
CA THR A 87 13.18 12.68 -3.30
C THR A 87 14.56 12.01 -3.35
N LYS A 88 15.45 12.40 -2.44
CA LYS A 88 16.77 11.77 -2.24
C LYS A 88 16.67 10.45 -1.48
N GLY A 89 15.70 10.35 -0.58
CA GLY A 89 15.37 9.15 0.18
C GLY A 89 14.70 9.47 1.54
N PRO A 90 14.40 8.46 2.37
CA PRO A 90 14.59 7.02 2.12
C PRO A 90 13.64 6.50 1.02
N GLY A 91 13.83 5.26 0.60
CA GLY A 91 12.99 4.64 -0.44
C GLY A 91 13.64 3.51 -1.20
N ILE A 92 12.88 2.93 -2.14
CA ILE A 92 13.29 1.83 -3.01
C ILE A 92 14.32 2.35 -4.01
N GLY A 93 15.57 1.87 -3.95
CA GLY A 93 16.68 2.40 -4.76
C GLY A 93 16.40 2.46 -6.27
N SER A 94 15.73 1.44 -6.83
CA SER A 94 15.37 1.41 -8.26
C SER A 94 14.26 2.40 -8.66
N ALA A 95 13.47 2.88 -7.70
CA ALA A 95 12.46 3.92 -7.90
C ALA A 95 13.08 5.32 -7.75
N LEU A 96 13.83 5.55 -6.65
CA LEU A 96 14.58 6.78 -6.38
C LEU A 96 15.51 7.15 -7.54
N TYR A 97 16.16 6.15 -8.16
CA TYR A 97 17.09 6.36 -9.28
C TYR A 97 16.41 7.03 -10.48
N ILE A 98 15.09 6.88 -10.68
CA ILE A 98 14.39 7.53 -11.80
C ILE A 98 14.30 9.04 -11.59
N GLY A 99 13.83 9.50 -10.42
CA GLY A 99 13.77 10.93 -10.08
C GLY A 99 15.15 11.58 -10.07
N TYR A 100 16.14 10.90 -9.48
CA TYR A 100 17.55 11.30 -9.48
C TYR A 100 18.13 11.54 -10.90
N ASN A 101 17.86 10.63 -11.85
CA ASN A 101 18.37 10.80 -13.22
C ASN A 101 17.69 11.99 -13.93
N ILE A 102 16.38 12.17 -13.76
CA ILE A 102 15.68 13.33 -14.33
C ILE A 102 16.21 14.63 -13.73
N ALA A 103 16.44 14.70 -12.42
CA ALA A 103 17.05 15.86 -11.77
C ALA A 103 18.46 16.16 -12.32
N LYS A 104 19.32 15.15 -12.49
CA LYS A 104 20.64 15.33 -13.12
C LYS A 104 20.57 15.78 -14.57
N ILE A 105 19.67 15.20 -15.37
CA ILE A 105 19.48 15.60 -16.78
C ILE A 105 19.03 17.06 -16.86
N LEU A 106 18.03 17.46 -16.08
CA LEU A 106 17.53 18.84 -16.08
C LEU A 106 18.59 19.85 -15.59
N TYR A 107 19.40 19.49 -14.59
CA TYR A 107 20.57 20.29 -14.20
C TYR A 107 21.54 20.45 -15.38
N SER A 108 21.97 19.35 -16.01
CA SER A 108 22.98 19.40 -17.09
C SER A 108 22.52 20.13 -18.36
N TYR A 109 21.22 20.13 -18.67
CA TYR A 109 20.68 20.79 -19.86
C TYR A 109 20.25 22.25 -19.64
N PHE A 110 19.81 22.62 -18.44
CA PHE A 110 19.24 23.96 -18.17
C PHE A 110 19.97 24.74 -17.07
N ASN A 111 20.95 24.14 -16.38
CA ASN A 111 21.66 24.71 -15.23
C ASN A 111 20.71 25.21 -14.11
N ILE A 112 19.58 24.52 -13.93
CA ILE A 112 18.61 24.78 -12.85
C ILE A 112 19.12 24.10 -11.57
N PRO A 113 19.19 24.80 -10.42
CA PRO A 113 19.64 24.21 -9.16
C PRO A 113 18.72 23.07 -8.69
N VAL A 114 19.32 22.08 -8.03
CA VAL A 114 18.65 20.83 -7.64
C VAL A 114 18.78 20.56 -6.14
N VAL A 115 17.66 20.31 -5.47
CA VAL A 115 17.55 19.99 -4.03
C VAL A 115 17.18 18.53 -3.84
N GLY A 116 17.94 17.80 -3.03
CA GLY A 116 17.72 16.38 -2.72
C GLY A 116 17.04 16.17 -1.37
N VAL A 117 15.71 16.17 -1.40
CA VAL A 117 14.82 16.27 -0.23
C VAL A 117 14.71 14.93 0.53
N ASN A 118 14.62 15.01 1.86
CA ASN A 118 14.28 13.87 2.72
C ASN A 118 12.75 13.63 2.71
N HIS A 119 12.32 12.43 2.30
CA HIS A 119 10.91 12.05 2.17
C HIS A 119 10.15 12.10 3.50
N CYS A 120 10.76 11.68 4.61
CA CYS A 120 10.12 11.64 5.92
C CYS A 120 9.85 13.06 6.42
N ILE A 121 10.82 13.97 6.25
CA ILE A 121 10.65 15.39 6.59
C ILE A 121 9.65 16.06 5.64
N ALA A 122 9.58 15.66 4.38
CA ALA A 122 8.56 16.20 3.47
C ALA A 122 7.12 15.89 3.92
N HIS A 123 6.86 14.68 4.42
CA HIS A 123 5.59 14.34 5.07
C HIS A 123 5.31 15.20 6.32
N ILE A 124 6.33 15.50 7.13
CA ILE A 124 6.22 16.33 8.34
C ILE A 124 5.89 17.79 7.98
N GLU A 125 6.72 18.42 7.14
CA GLU A 125 6.59 19.85 6.81
C GLU A 125 5.31 20.16 6.04
N MET A 126 4.86 19.24 5.17
CA MET A 126 3.55 19.37 4.51
C MET A 126 2.38 19.21 5.52
N GLY A 127 2.49 18.30 6.49
CA GLY A 127 1.51 18.17 7.57
C GLY A 127 1.44 19.42 8.45
N ILE A 128 2.59 20.02 8.79
CA ILE A 128 2.68 21.30 9.51
C ILE A 128 2.08 22.44 8.68
N PHE A 129 2.39 22.52 7.38
CA PHE A 129 1.91 23.58 6.49
C PHE A 129 0.38 23.64 6.40
N ILE A 130 -0.30 22.49 6.29
CA ILE A 130 -1.77 22.47 6.14
C ILE A 130 -2.50 22.64 7.48
N THR A 131 -2.00 22.02 8.56
CA THR A 131 -2.64 22.07 9.89
C THR A 131 -2.31 23.35 10.66
N LYS A 132 -1.21 24.04 10.29
CA LYS A 132 -0.69 25.26 10.91
C LYS A 132 -0.26 25.10 12.38
N LEU A 133 -0.17 23.87 12.87
CA LEU A 133 0.29 23.54 14.23
C LEU A 133 1.80 23.81 14.37
N TYR A 134 2.21 24.37 15.50
CA TYR A 134 3.54 24.98 15.66
C TYR A 134 4.63 23.96 16.03
N ASN A 135 4.35 23.12 17.03
CA ASN A 135 5.26 22.08 17.52
C ASN A 135 4.54 20.75 17.85
N PRO A 136 3.85 20.14 16.86
CA PRO A 136 3.15 18.88 17.05
C PRO A 136 4.09 17.70 17.23
N ILE A 137 3.64 16.73 18.05
CA ILE A 137 4.16 15.37 17.99
C ILE A 137 3.67 14.71 16.70
N VAL A 138 4.61 14.24 15.89
CA VAL A 138 4.32 13.61 14.61
C VAL A 138 4.24 12.10 14.80
N LEU A 139 3.05 11.53 14.58
CA LEU A 139 2.91 10.10 14.32
C LEU A 139 3.06 9.86 12.81
N TYR A 140 4.25 9.44 12.38
CA TYR A 140 4.51 9.14 10.96
C TYR A 140 4.27 7.65 10.68
N VAL A 141 3.22 7.35 9.92
CA VAL A 141 2.75 6.00 9.63
C VAL A 141 2.49 5.79 8.14
N SER A 142 3.40 5.07 7.49
CA SER A 142 3.36 4.78 6.05
C SER A 142 3.52 3.28 5.76
N GLY A 143 3.59 2.92 4.47
CA GLY A 143 3.93 1.56 4.02
C GLY A 143 5.34 1.10 4.43
N SER A 144 6.26 2.03 4.72
CA SER A 144 7.67 1.73 5.02
C SER A 144 8.16 2.28 6.36
N ASN A 145 7.48 3.27 6.93
CA ASN A 145 7.91 3.95 8.16
C ASN A 145 6.81 3.89 9.24
N THR A 146 7.22 3.77 10.51
CA THR A 146 6.34 3.86 11.68
C THR A 146 7.18 4.41 12.81
N GLN A 147 7.05 5.72 13.05
CA GLN A 147 7.92 6.51 13.92
C GLN A 147 7.11 7.57 14.66
N ILE A 148 7.45 7.83 15.92
CA ILE A 148 7.04 9.04 16.63
C ILE A 148 8.21 10.02 16.61
N ILE A 149 7.95 11.24 16.17
CA ILE A 149 8.97 12.24 15.88
C ILE A 149 8.56 13.57 16.54
N TYR A 150 9.52 14.28 17.12
CA TYR A 150 9.33 15.65 17.63
C TYR A 150 10.45 16.57 17.12
N TYR A 151 10.24 17.89 17.18
CA TYR A 151 11.28 18.84 16.84
C TYR A 151 12.13 19.21 18.07
N ASN A 152 13.45 19.04 17.96
CA ASN A 152 14.41 19.44 18.97
C ASN A 152 15.06 20.77 18.59
N ASP A 153 14.58 21.87 19.19
CA ASP A 153 15.08 23.23 18.95
C ASP A 153 16.57 23.42 19.27
N HIS A 154 17.09 22.74 20.31
CA HIS A 154 18.50 22.87 20.71
C HIS A 154 19.44 22.22 19.69
N LYS A 155 19.01 21.15 19.04
CA LYS A 155 19.78 20.46 17.98
C LYS A 155 19.45 20.98 16.57
N LYS A 156 18.34 21.70 16.42
CA LYS A 156 17.69 22.07 15.15
C LYS A 156 17.52 20.85 14.22
N LYS A 157 16.89 19.81 14.77
CA LYS A 157 16.64 18.52 14.12
C LYS A 157 15.28 17.93 14.52
N TYR A 158 14.70 17.12 13.64
CA TYR A 158 13.64 16.19 14.02
C TYR A 158 14.25 14.94 14.64
N GLU A 159 13.83 14.58 15.86
CA GLU A 159 14.32 13.40 16.57
C GLU A 159 13.23 12.34 16.72
N ILE A 160 13.61 11.08 16.54
CA ILE A 160 12.74 9.91 16.70
C ILE A 160 12.79 9.49 18.18
N ILE A 161 11.63 9.41 18.83
CA ILE A 161 11.48 9.02 20.26
C ILE A 161 10.89 7.64 20.46
N GLY A 162 10.32 7.05 19.40
CA GLY A 162 9.98 5.63 19.32
C GLY A 162 9.82 5.22 17.86
N GLU A 163 10.28 4.03 17.48
CA GLU A 163 10.06 3.49 16.14
C GLU A 163 9.69 2.01 16.12
N THR A 164 9.28 1.50 14.95
CA THR A 164 9.11 0.05 14.77
C THR A 164 10.46 -0.65 14.78
N LEU A 165 10.56 -1.72 15.57
CA LEU A 165 11.76 -2.55 15.69
C LEU A 165 11.93 -3.54 14.52
N ASP A 166 10.93 -3.70 13.66
CA ASP A 166 10.96 -4.68 12.55
C ASP A 166 10.36 -4.18 11.23
N ILE A 167 9.03 -4.03 11.14
CA ILE A 167 8.32 -3.63 9.93
C ILE A 167 7.32 -2.51 10.23
N ALA A 168 7.11 -1.61 9.27
CA ALA A 168 6.11 -0.56 9.41
C ALA A 168 4.69 -1.11 9.38
N ILE A 169 3.79 -0.43 10.10
CA ILE A 169 2.38 -0.83 10.24
C ILE A 169 1.67 -0.95 8.89
N GLY A 170 1.98 -0.09 7.91
CA GLY A 170 1.46 -0.22 6.56
C GLY A 170 1.93 -1.50 5.84
N ASN A 171 3.16 -1.96 6.07
CA ASN A 171 3.65 -3.24 5.57
C ASN A 171 2.92 -4.42 6.24
N VAL A 172 2.60 -4.34 7.53
CA VAL A 172 1.76 -5.35 8.21
C VAL A 172 0.39 -5.44 7.53
N ILE A 173 -0.25 -4.31 7.27
CA ILE A 173 -1.56 -4.22 6.61
C ILE A 173 -1.48 -4.74 5.16
N ASP A 174 -0.48 -4.34 4.38
CA ASP A 174 -0.26 -4.78 3.00
C ASP A 174 0.04 -6.29 2.90
N ARG A 175 0.76 -6.86 3.88
CA ARG A 175 0.99 -8.31 3.97
C ARG A 175 -0.28 -9.05 4.39
N SER A 176 -1.08 -8.48 5.27
CA SER A 176 -2.40 -9.00 5.66
C SER A 176 -3.33 -9.08 4.45
N ALA A 177 -3.42 -7.99 3.68
CA ALA A 177 -4.17 -7.96 2.43
C ALA A 177 -3.71 -9.06 1.46
N ARG A 178 -2.39 -9.24 1.32
CA ARG A 178 -1.77 -10.27 0.47
C ARG A 178 -2.13 -11.69 0.87
N ILE A 179 -2.04 -12.03 2.17
CA ILE A 179 -2.36 -13.37 2.69
C ILE A 179 -3.85 -13.68 2.51
N LEU A 180 -4.72 -12.70 2.74
CA LEU A 180 -6.18 -12.82 2.61
C LEU A 180 -6.70 -12.69 1.16
N LYS A 181 -5.81 -12.46 0.18
CA LYS A 181 -6.13 -12.18 -1.24
C LYS A 181 -7.12 -11.03 -1.42
N ILE A 182 -6.93 -9.96 -0.65
CA ILE A 182 -7.68 -8.70 -0.75
C ILE A 182 -7.12 -7.87 -1.91
N SER A 183 -7.96 -7.03 -2.54
CA SER A 183 -7.55 -6.16 -3.65
C SER A 183 -6.45 -5.17 -3.23
N ASN A 184 -5.48 -4.96 -4.11
CA ASN A 184 -4.47 -3.91 -3.98
C ASN A 184 -4.94 -2.55 -4.54
N ALA A 185 -6.12 -2.47 -5.15
CA ALA A 185 -6.68 -1.28 -5.80
C ALA A 185 -7.86 -0.68 -4.99
N PRO A 186 -7.91 0.63 -4.72
CA PRO A 186 -6.89 1.65 -5.00
C PRO A 186 -5.63 1.50 -4.13
N SER A 187 -5.78 1.00 -2.90
CA SER A 187 -4.67 0.58 -2.04
C SER A 187 -5.06 -0.66 -1.22
N PRO A 188 -4.10 -1.48 -0.74
CA PRO A 188 -4.42 -2.67 0.04
C PRO A 188 -4.99 -2.29 1.42
N GLY A 189 -4.43 -1.27 2.07
CA GLY A 189 -4.89 -0.79 3.38
C GLY A 189 -6.32 -0.27 3.39
N TYR A 190 -6.75 0.45 2.36
CA TYR A 190 -8.14 0.91 2.23
C TYR A 190 -9.12 -0.27 2.15
N ASN A 191 -8.79 -1.33 1.41
CA ASN A 191 -9.65 -2.52 1.32
C ASN A 191 -9.67 -3.35 2.61
N VAL A 192 -8.57 -3.38 3.36
CA VAL A 192 -8.52 -3.97 4.72
C VAL A 192 -9.38 -3.15 5.70
N GLU A 193 -9.42 -1.83 5.57
CA GLU A 193 -10.32 -0.97 6.33
C GLU A 193 -11.81 -1.20 5.96
N LEU A 194 -12.16 -1.23 4.68
CA LEU A 194 -13.54 -1.51 4.25
C LEU A 194 -14.05 -2.87 4.77
N LEU A 195 -13.18 -3.89 4.82
CA LEU A 195 -13.52 -5.19 5.41
C LEU A 195 -13.61 -5.16 6.94
N ALA A 196 -12.86 -4.29 7.63
CA ALA A 196 -13.02 -4.10 9.07
C ALA A 196 -14.30 -3.35 9.43
N ARG A 197 -14.69 -2.34 8.63
CA ARG A 197 -15.96 -1.60 8.80
C ARG A 197 -17.17 -2.55 8.79
N LYS A 198 -17.16 -3.59 7.94
CA LYS A 198 -18.21 -4.63 7.88
C LYS A 198 -18.38 -5.50 9.14
N LYS A 199 -17.68 -5.21 10.25
CA LYS A 199 -17.85 -5.90 11.54
C LYS A 199 -19.30 -5.83 12.09
N TYR A 200 -20.04 -4.74 11.84
CA TYR A 200 -21.42 -4.60 12.33
C TYR A 200 -22.35 -5.70 11.79
N LEU A 201 -22.17 -6.15 10.54
CA LEU A 201 -22.95 -7.24 9.93
C LEU A 201 -22.83 -8.54 10.74
N LEU A 202 -21.63 -8.86 11.25
CA LEU A 202 -21.41 -10.04 12.09
C LEU A 202 -22.16 -9.93 13.44
N ASN A 203 -22.26 -8.72 13.98
CA ASN A 203 -22.99 -8.46 15.22
C ASN A 203 -24.51 -8.56 15.00
N ILE A 204 -25.03 -8.08 13.86
CA ILE A 204 -26.44 -8.26 13.44
C ILE A 204 -26.74 -9.75 13.25
N MET A 205 -25.91 -10.49 12.50
CA MET A 205 -26.06 -11.93 12.33
C MET A 205 -26.10 -12.68 13.67
N LYS A 206 -25.26 -12.33 14.65
CA LYS A 206 -25.28 -12.93 16.00
C LYS A 206 -26.57 -12.58 16.76
N ARG A 207 -27.05 -11.34 16.68
CA ARG A 207 -28.34 -10.92 17.29
C ARG A 207 -29.51 -11.70 16.68
N ASN A 208 -29.57 -11.82 15.35
CA ASN A 208 -30.67 -12.51 14.67
C ASN A 208 -30.64 -14.02 14.91
N ASN A 209 -29.47 -14.66 14.93
CA ASN A 209 -29.34 -16.07 15.33
C ASN A 209 -29.80 -16.31 16.78
N ASN A 210 -29.55 -15.38 17.70
CA ASN A 210 -30.03 -15.48 19.08
C ASN A 210 -31.54 -15.22 19.20
N LYS A 211 -32.11 -14.25 18.46
CA LYS A 211 -33.57 -14.06 18.35
C LYS A 211 -34.25 -15.35 17.86
N ASN A 212 -33.76 -15.92 16.76
CA ASN A 212 -34.34 -17.12 16.16
C ASN A 212 -34.26 -18.34 17.10
N LYS A 213 -33.14 -18.53 17.81
CA LYS A 213 -33.04 -19.56 18.85
C LYS A 213 -34.09 -19.36 19.95
N ASN A 214 -34.19 -18.15 20.52
CA ASN A 214 -35.14 -17.87 21.60
C ASN A 214 -36.61 -18.04 21.15
N ASN A 215 -36.92 -17.80 19.87
CA ASN A 215 -38.25 -18.06 19.32
C ASN A 215 -38.50 -19.56 19.15
N ILE A 216 -37.52 -20.33 18.66
CA ILE A 216 -37.62 -21.80 18.55
C ILE A 216 -37.80 -22.44 19.93
N THR A 217 -37.06 -22.02 20.96
CA THR A 217 -37.25 -22.54 22.32
C THR A 217 -38.68 -22.30 22.82
N LYS A 218 -39.23 -21.09 22.61
CA LYS A 218 -40.61 -20.77 22.97
C LYS A 218 -41.64 -21.58 22.19
N GLU A 219 -41.41 -21.81 20.90
CA GLU A 219 -42.27 -22.68 20.10
C GLU A 219 -42.22 -24.16 20.52
N GLN A 220 -41.14 -24.61 21.16
CA GLN A 220 -41.03 -25.95 21.74
C GLN A 220 -41.71 -25.97 23.13
N GLU A 221 -41.43 -25.01 24.00
CA GLU A 221 -42.11 -24.82 25.30
C GLU A 221 -43.64 -24.68 25.17
N MET A 222 -44.14 -24.15 24.04
CA MET A 222 -45.58 -24.08 23.75
C MET A 222 -46.17 -25.36 23.11
N LYS A 223 -45.35 -26.31 22.64
CA LYS A 223 -45.78 -27.60 22.08
C LYS A 223 -45.65 -28.76 23.07
N ASP A 224 -44.73 -28.68 24.03
CA ASP A 224 -44.46 -29.73 25.03
C ASP A 224 -45.48 -29.78 26.19
N ASN A 225 -46.65 -29.13 26.06
CA ASN A 225 -47.73 -29.19 27.06
C ASN A 225 -48.66 -30.42 26.92
N ASP A 226 -48.47 -31.27 25.90
CA ASP A 226 -49.39 -32.37 25.61
C ASP A 226 -48.72 -33.65 25.06
N PHE A 227 -47.57 -34.05 25.65
CA PHE A 227 -46.95 -35.37 25.39
C PHE A 227 -46.41 -36.08 26.64
N ASN A 228 -46.52 -37.41 26.64
CA ASN A 228 -46.31 -38.28 27.79
C ASN A 228 -44.83 -38.70 27.93
N PRO A 229 -44.16 -38.51 29.09
CA PRO A 229 -42.72 -38.71 29.21
C PRO A 229 -42.31 -40.18 29.40
N ASN A 230 -42.16 -40.91 28.29
CA ASN A 230 -41.32 -42.12 28.17
C ASN A 230 -40.89 -42.31 26.70
N GLU A 231 -39.76 -42.99 26.48
CA GLU A 231 -39.13 -43.25 25.17
C GLU A 231 -38.65 -42.00 24.38
N LEU A 232 -37.50 -41.45 24.79
CA LEU A 232 -36.61 -40.68 23.92
C LEU A 232 -35.22 -41.34 23.88
N ASN A 233 -34.70 -41.58 22.68
CA ASN A 233 -33.44 -42.29 22.46
C ASN A 233 -32.22 -41.35 22.58
N ASP A 234 -31.15 -41.80 23.26
CA ASP A 234 -29.92 -41.05 23.55
C ASP A 234 -29.06 -40.65 22.32
N GLU A 235 -29.51 -40.90 21.08
CA GLU A 235 -28.67 -40.76 19.88
C GLU A 235 -28.64 -39.35 19.23
N GLN A 236 -29.42 -38.37 19.70
CA GLN A 236 -29.52 -37.03 19.04
C GLN A 236 -28.77 -35.88 19.72
N ILE A 237 -28.07 -36.08 20.84
CA ILE A 237 -27.44 -34.98 21.62
C ILE A 237 -26.05 -34.57 21.09
N ASN A 238 -25.37 -35.42 20.28
CA ASN A 238 -23.93 -35.31 20.04
C ASN A 238 -23.45 -34.59 18.75
N ASP A 239 -24.34 -34.09 17.88
CA ASP A 239 -23.94 -33.29 16.69
C ASP A 239 -24.02 -31.76 16.95
N ASN A 240 -23.82 -31.37 18.22
CA ASN A 240 -23.77 -29.98 18.70
C ASN A 240 -22.45 -29.29 18.28
N LYS A 241 -22.30 -29.17 16.96
CA LYS A 241 -21.13 -28.69 16.22
C LYS A 241 -20.92 -27.19 16.46
N LYS A 242 -20.30 -26.84 17.60
CA LYS A 242 -20.02 -25.45 18.06
C LYS A 242 -19.76 -24.49 16.90
N MET A 243 -20.77 -23.69 16.59
CA MET A 243 -20.70 -22.67 15.55
C MET A 243 -19.67 -21.62 15.97
N GLU A 244 -18.73 -21.31 15.08
CA GLU A 244 -17.55 -20.52 15.45
C GLU A 244 -17.90 -19.03 15.51
N ASP A 245 -17.54 -18.36 16.61
CA ASP A 245 -17.95 -16.97 16.82
C ASP A 245 -17.03 -15.99 16.08
N PHE A 246 -17.58 -15.33 15.07
CA PHE A 246 -16.89 -14.30 14.28
C PHE A 246 -17.01 -12.88 14.91
N THR A 247 -17.81 -12.71 15.97
CA THR A 247 -17.95 -11.44 16.70
C THR A 247 -16.84 -11.22 17.72
N GLU A 248 -16.23 -12.28 18.26
CA GLU A 248 -15.06 -12.19 19.14
C GLU A 248 -13.84 -11.57 18.41
N LEU A 249 -12.94 -10.96 19.20
CA LEU A 249 -11.64 -10.47 18.72
C LEU A 249 -10.64 -11.64 18.61
N LEU A 250 -9.92 -11.70 17.50
CA LEU A 250 -8.80 -12.64 17.35
C LEU A 250 -7.56 -12.06 18.04
N PHE A 251 -6.91 -12.87 18.88
CA PHE A 251 -5.68 -12.51 19.56
C PHE A 251 -4.54 -12.18 18.59
N PHE A 252 -3.91 -11.03 18.78
CA PHE A 252 -2.61 -10.70 18.23
C PHE A 252 -1.63 -10.33 19.36
N PRO A 253 -0.32 -10.58 19.20
CA PRO A 253 0.66 -10.22 20.21
C PRO A 253 0.71 -8.71 20.38
N TYR A 254 0.58 -8.24 21.62
CA TYR A 254 0.61 -6.81 21.97
C TYR A 254 2.02 -6.47 22.46
N THR A 255 2.84 -5.91 21.56
CA THR A 255 4.30 -5.86 21.68
C THR A 255 4.85 -4.44 21.63
N ILE A 256 4.76 -3.75 22.77
CA ILE A 256 5.32 -2.42 23.04
C ILE A 256 6.55 -2.55 23.96
N LYS A 257 7.60 -1.77 23.70
CA LYS A 257 8.80 -1.65 24.55
C LYS A 257 9.20 -0.18 24.69
N GLY A 258 8.88 0.45 25.81
CA GLY A 258 9.08 1.89 25.97
C GLY A 258 8.12 2.68 25.09
N MET A 259 8.63 3.33 24.04
CA MET A 259 7.84 3.92 22.95
C MET A 259 7.99 3.16 21.62
N ASP A 260 8.86 2.14 21.57
CA ASP A 260 9.05 1.30 20.40
C ASP A 260 7.99 0.19 20.31
N ILE A 261 7.74 -0.31 19.11
CA ILE A 261 6.79 -1.40 18.85
C ILE A 261 7.35 -2.46 17.91
N SER A 262 6.77 -3.65 17.95
CA SER A 262 7.14 -4.78 17.09
C SER A 262 5.88 -5.44 16.53
N PHE A 263 5.91 -5.79 15.25
CA PHE A 263 4.86 -6.55 14.57
C PHE A 263 5.35 -7.91 14.06
N SER A 264 6.55 -8.34 14.49
CA SER A 264 7.11 -9.66 14.20
C SER A 264 6.11 -10.78 14.52
N GLY A 265 5.90 -11.67 13.56
CA GLY A 265 5.00 -12.82 13.70
C GLY A 265 3.52 -12.55 13.38
N TYR A 266 3.09 -11.31 13.12
CA TYR A 266 1.69 -11.04 12.73
C TYR A 266 1.23 -11.87 11.51
N ASP A 267 2.09 -12.02 10.49
CA ASP A 267 1.84 -12.89 9.32
C ASP A 267 1.47 -14.32 9.71
N PHE A 268 2.12 -14.88 10.75
CA PHE A 268 1.88 -16.23 11.24
C PHE A 268 0.50 -16.32 11.89
N TYR A 269 0.08 -15.33 12.67
CA TYR A 269 -1.27 -15.27 13.23
C TYR A 269 -2.33 -15.16 12.13
N ILE A 270 -2.18 -14.24 11.17
CA ILE A 270 -3.09 -14.08 10.02
C ILE A 270 -3.22 -15.40 9.24
N THR A 271 -2.09 -16.02 8.90
CA THR A 271 -2.04 -17.31 8.19
C THR A 271 -2.69 -18.42 9.02
N LYS A 272 -2.38 -18.52 10.32
CA LYS A 272 -2.98 -19.50 11.26
C LYS A 272 -4.50 -19.38 11.36
N TYR A 273 -5.05 -18.16 11.36
CA TYR A 273 -6.50 -17.93 11.38
C TYR A 273 -7.15 -18.23 10.02
N PHE A 274 -6.49 -17.91 8.89
CA PHE A 274 -7.03 -18.15 7.56
C PHE A 274 -6.90 -19.62 7.09
N SER A 275 -5.78 -20.29 7.36
CA SER A 275 -5.59 -21.72 7.06
C SER A 275 -6.51 -22.63 7.88
N LYS A 276 -6.91 -22.23 9.10
CA LYS A 276 -7.96 -22.92 9.88
C LYS A 276 -9.29 -23.00 9.10
N TYR A 277 -9.66 -21.95 8.38
CA TYR A 277 -10.84 -21.95 7.50
C TYR A 277 -10.64 -22.89 6.30
N MET A 278 -9.53 -22.76 5.56
CA MET A 278 -9.26 -23.56 4.37
C MET A 278 -9.26 -25.08 4.66
N ASN A 279 -8.68 -25.48 5.81
CA ASN A 279 -8.66 -26.88 6.23
C ASN A 279 -10.03 -27.41 6.68
N LYS A 280 -10.95 -26.54 7.16
CA LYS A 280 -12.37 -26.92 7.35
C LYS A 280 -13.06 -27.12 6.00
N LYS A 281 -12.85 -26.22 5.03
CA LYS A 281 -13.44 -26.30 3.68
C LYS A 281 -13.11 -27.62 2.98
N SER A 282 -11.84 -28.03 2.98
CA SER A 282 -11.41 -29.33 2.43
C SER A 282 -12.05 -30.52 3.15
N LYS A 283 -12.11 -30.53 4.49
CA LYS A 283 -12.77 -31.62 5.24
C LYS A 283 -14.27 -31.73 4.95
N THR A 284 -14.96 -30.62 4.67
CA THR A 284 -16.37 -30.62 4.27
C THR A 284 -16.55 -31.14 2.83
N LEU A 285 -15.72 -30.68 1.88
CA LEU A 285 -15.75 -31.16 0.48
C LEU A 285 -15.54 -32.68 0.41
N ASN A 286 -14.51 -33.18 1.08
CA ASN A 286 -14.19 -34.61 1.14
C ASN A 286 -15.27 -35.45 1.89
N LYS A 287 -16.22 -34.82 2.58
CA LYS A 287 -17.40 -35.48 3.19
C LYS A 287 -18.59 -35.51 2.23
N LEU A 288 -18.80 -34.42 1.46
CA LEU A 288 -19.78 -34.35 0.38
C LEU A 288 -19.47 -35.32 -0.76
N GLU A 289 -18.22 -35.38 -1.22
CA GLU A 289 -17.79 -36.34 -2.26
C GLU A 289 -18.01 -37.80 -1.83
N LYS A 290 -17.84 -38.11 -0.54
CA LYS A 290 -18.13 -39.45 0.00
C LYS A 290 -19.63 -39.75 0.12
N GLN A 291 -20.49 -38.74 0.20
CA GLN A 291 -21.93 -38.93 0.18
C GLN A 291 -22.45 -39.14 -1.25
N THR A 292 -21.94 -38.39 -2.23
CA THR A 292 -22.30 -38.60 -3.65
C THR A 292 -21.83 -39.95 -4.18
N THR A 293 -20.65 -40.45 -3.79
CA THR A 293 -20.23 -41.82 -4.13
C THR A 293 -21.11 -42.91 -3.52
N ASN A 294 -21.73 -42.66 -2.36
CA ASN A 294 -22.60 -43.65 -1.70
C ASN A 294 -24.02 -43.68 -2.27
N GLN A 295 -24.54 -42.56 -2.79
CA GLN A 295 -25.87 -42.54 -3.43
C GLN A 295 -25.85 -43.16 -4.84
N GLY A 296 -24.71 -43.20 -5.52
CA GLY A 296 -24.58 -43.82 -6.86
C GLY A 296 -24.60 -45.36 -6.91
N CYS A 297 -24.64 -46.07 -5.78
CA CYS A 297 -24.43 -47.52 -5.74
C CYS A 297 -25.66 -48.40 -5.50
N ASN A 298 -26.85 -47.83 -5.25
CA ASN A 298 -28.03 -48.63 -4.84
C ASN A 298 -29.00 -49.03 -5.98
N GLU A 299 -28.92 -48.44 -7.18
CA GLU A 299 -29.88 -48.75 -8.28
C GLU A 299 -29.42 -49.79 -9.30
N LYS A 300 -28.25 -50.41 -9.13
CA LYS A 300 -27.75 -51.46 -10.07
C LYS A 300 -27.32 -52.74 -9.35
N ARG A 301 -28.29 -53.35 -8.65
CA ARG A 301 -28.20 -54.71 -8.07
C ARG A 301 -29.44 -55.57 -8.34
N LYS A 302 -29.78 -55.73 -9.62
CA LYS A 302 -30.47 -56.89 -10.20
C LYS A 302 -30.42 -56.75 -11.73
N ASP A 303 -29.46 -57.43 -12.34
CA ASP A 303 -29.68 -58.44 -13.38
C ASP A 303 -28.38 -58.81 -14.09
N ASN A 304 -28.40 -59.95 -14.79
CA ASN A 304 -27.35 -60.48 -15.66
C ASN A 304 -25.98 -60.74 -14.99
N GLN A 305 -26.00 -61.71 -14.07
CA GLN A 305 -24.96 -62.75 -14.08
C GLN A 305 -25.01 -63.51 -15.43
N TYR A 306 -24.41 -62.98 -16.51
CA TYR A 306 -23.97 -63.78 -17.68
C TYR A 306 -23.09 -62.91 -18.60
N ASP A 307 -21.79 -62.82 -18.27
CA ASP A 307 -20.66 -62.77 -19.24
C ASP A 307 -19.32 -62.63 -18.49
N ASN A 308 -18.99 -63.65 -17.69
CA ASN A 308 -17.70 -63.74 -16.98
C ASN A 308 -16.83 -64.91 -17.51
N LYS A 309 -16.79 -65.04 -18.83
CA LYS A 309 -15.82 -65.82 -19.64
C LYS A 309 -15.58 -65.05 -20.95
N ILE A 310 -14.41 -65.24 -21.57
CA ILE A 310 -14.00 -64.57 -22.83
C ILE A 310 -13.83 -63.03 -22.73
N LYS A 311 -12.95 -62.58 -21.82
CA LYS A 311 -12.02 -61.45 -22.09
C LYS A 311 -10.82 -61.31 -21.14
N CYS A 312 -10.76 -62.13 -20.08
CA CYS A 312 -9.55 -62.31 -19.28
C CYS A 312 -8.47 -63.13 -20.03
N ASN A 313 -7.97 -62.58 -21.14
CA ASN A 313 -6.71 -63.02 -21.78
C ASN A 313 -6.08 -61.99 -22.75
N GLN A 314 -6.61 -60.77 -22.87
CA GLN A 314 -6.03 -59.69 -23.71
C GLN A 314 -5.64 -58.40 -22.94
N LYS A 315 -5.53 -58.48 -21.60
CA LYS A 315 -4.92 -57.42 -20.77
C LYS A 315 -3.79 -57.94 -19.87
N LYS A 316 -2.87 -58.69 -20.48
CA LYS A 316 -1.60 -59.13 -19.85
C LYS A 316 -0.34 -58.87 -20.70
N GLN A 317 -0.43 -58.02 -21.74
CA GLN A 317 0.70 -57.57 -22.58
C GLN A 317 0.71 -56.05 -22.82
N GLN A 318 0.04 -55.26 -21.97
CA GLN A 318 -0.05 -53.79 -22.11
C GLN A 318 0.13 -53.04 -20.77
N GLN A 319 0.92 -53.58 -19.84
CA GLN A 319 1.38 -52.88 -18.62
C GLN A 319 2.90 -53.01 -18.37
N GLU A 320 3.68 -53.37 -19.40
CA GLU A 320 5.15 -53.50 -19.35
C GLU A 320 5.86 -52.58 -20.38
N LYS A 321 5.23 -51.46 -20.78
CA LYS A 321 5.84 -50.45 -21.68
C LYS A 321 5.73 -48.99 -21.24
N GLU A 322 5.26 -48.73 -20.02
CA GLU A 322 5.14 -47.36 -19.45
C GLU A 322 5.79 -47.24 -18.06
N LYS A 323 7.01 -47.77 -17.92
CA LYS A 323 7.89 -47.50 -16.75
C LYS A 323 9.29 -46.98 -17.10
N ASP A 324 9.70 -47.00 -18.36
CA ASP A 324 11.06 -46.63 -18.81
C ASP A 324 11.16 -45.26 -19.52
N THR A 325 10.36 -44.28 -19.10
CA THR A 325 10.36 -42.92 -19.70
C THR A 325 10.49 -41.75 -18.72
N TYR A 326 10.63 -42.00 -17.41
CA TYR A 326 10.79 -40.94 -16.37
C TYR A 326 12.08 -41.03 -15.54
N SER A 327 13.14 -41.66 -16.07
CA SER A 327 14.42 -41.87 -15.36
C SER A 327 15.64 -41.16 -15.97
N ASN A 328 15.50 -40.50 -17.14
CA ASN A 328 16.66 -40.06 -17.95
C ASN A 328 16.78 -38.55 -18.25
N ILE A 329 15.96 -37.67 -17.65
CA ILE A 329 16.07 -36.20 -17.81
C ILE A 329 16.45 -35.54 -16.48
N ASN A 330 17.54 -36.01 -15.86
CA ASN A 330 18.20 -35.32 -14.74
C ASN A 330 19.70 -35.65 -14.61
N LYS A 331 20.40 -35.85 -15.73
CA LYS A 331 21.86 -36.07 -15.79
C LYS A 331 22.55 -35.22 -16.86
N LYS A 332 22.49 -33.88 -16.73
CA LYS A 332 23.41 -32.97 -17.47
C LYS A 332 23.62 -31.58 -16.88
N CYS A 333 23.83 -31.49 -15.56
CA CYS A 333 24.51 -30.35 -14.94
C CYS A 333 25.78 -30.86 -14.22
N LYS A 334 26.94 -30.71 -14.86
CA LYS A 334 28.22 -30.78 -14.16
C LYS A 334 28.42 -29.47 -13.40
N ILE A 335 28.55 -29.55 -12.09
CA ILE A 335 29.23 -28.54 -11.27
C ILE A 335 30.35 -29.31 -10.58
N GLU A 336 31.60 -28.87 -10.77
CA GLU A 336 32.77 -29.56 -10.24
C GLU A 336 33.05 -29.01 -8.84
N ASN A 337 32.92 -29.87 -7.82
CA ASN A 337 33.21 -29.52 -6.43
C ASN A 337 34.72 -29.45 -6.22
N VAL A 338 35.24 -28.26 -5.92
CA VAL A 338 36.55 -28.10 -5.27
C VAL A 338 36.35 -28.15 -3.75
N SER A 339 37.27 -28.81 -3.04
CA SER A 339 37.09 -29.27 -1.66
C SER A 339 37.21 -28.17 -0.59
N GLN A 340 36.54 -28.39 0.55
CA GLN A 340 36.68 -27.56 1.74
C GLN A 340 38.01 -27.81 2.48
N GLN A 341 39.04 -27.07 2.10
CA GLN A 341 40.18 -26.66 2.93
C GLN A 341 40.45 -25.19 2.51
N THR A 342 40.52 -24.18 3.38
CA THR A 342 40.79 -24.14 4.83
C THR A 342 39.83 -23.19 5.57
N ILE A 343 39.57 -23.48 6.85
CA ILE A 343 39.27 -22.44 7.85
C ILE A 343 40.63 -22.00 8.44
N GLU A 344 40.68 -20.83 9.07
CA GLU A 344 41.89 -20.21 9.67
C GLU A 344 42.86 -19.56 8.67
N SER A 345 42.52 -18.35 8.22
CA SER A 345 43.48 -17.23 8.04
C SER A 345 42.73 -15.91 7.80
N ASN A 346 43.43 -14.79 8.02
CA ASN A 346 43.02 -13.43 7.62
C ASN A 346 41.77 -12.83 8.30
N GLN A 347 41.55 -13.12 9.59
CA GLN A 347 41.19 -12.02 10.51
C GLN A 347 42.47 -11.25 10.88
N ASN A 348 42.89 -10.30 10.03
CA ASN A 348 43.73 -9.14 10.34
C ASN A 348 44.06 -8.34 9.04
N ASN A 349 44.40 -7.06 9.20
CA ASN A 349 44.66 -6.04 8.14
C ASN A 349 43.38 -5.57 7.41
N ASN A 350 42.83 -4.38 7.65
CA ASN A 350 43.49 -3.08 7.48
C ASN A 350 42.92 -2.00 8.43
N ASN A 351 43.75 -1.55 9.37
CA ASN A 351 43.65 -0.25 10.03
C ASN A 351 45.02 0.43 9.87
N MET A 352 45.05 1.75 9.61
CA MET A 352 46.18 2.47 8.99
C MET A 352 46.44 1.99 7.53
N TYR A 353 46.76 2.86 6.56
CA TYR A 353 47.55 4.08 6.63
C TYR A 353 46.83 5.39 6.30
N ASN A 354 47.47 6.49 6.71
CA ASN A 354 47.05 7.87 6.45
C ASN A 354 48.21 8.63 5.79
N GLN A 355 47.91 9.59 4.90
CA GLN A 355 48.82 10.56 4.26
C GLN A 355 50.07 10.05 3.51
N ASN A 356 50.16 10.30 2.20
CA ASN A 356 50.95 11.46 1.71
C ASN A 356 50.78 11.83 0.23
N LYS A 357 51.44 12.94 -0.14
CA LYS A 357 51.31 13.71 -1.41
C LYS A 357 52.13 13.19 -2.60
N LEU A 358 51.84 13.84 -3.74
CA LEU A 358 52.68 14.09 -4.94
C LEU A 358 52.66 13.04 -6.06
N GLY A 359 52.68 13.54 -7.30
CA GLY A 359 52.60 12.73 -8.54
C GLY A 359 51.82 13.43 -9.66
N LYS A 360 52.35 14.52 -10.22
CA LYS A 360 51.93 14.99 -11.55
C LYS A 360 52.75 14.23 -12.59
N GLU A 361 52.13 13.64 -13.60
CA GLU A 361 52.73 13.62 -14.94
C GLU A 361 51.69 13.38 -16.04
N THR A 362 52.07 13.68 -17.27
CA THR A 362 51.17 13.80 -18.44
C THR A 362 51.54 12.80 -19.53
N PHE A 363 50.54 12.19 -20.16
CA PHE A 363 50.69 11.67 -21.52
C PHE A 363 49.47 12.02 -22.40
N LYS A 364 49.73 12.14 -23.72
CA LYS A 364 48.79 12.57 -24.76
C LYS A 364 48.50 11.44 -25.75
N ASN A 365 47.33 11.55 -26.38
CA ASN A 365 46.97 11.14 -27.76
C ASN A 365 47.46 9.78 -28.29
N ILE A 366 46.52 8.88 -28.57
CA ILE A 366 46.51 8.05 -29.79
C ILE A 366 45.09 8.14 -30.39
N GLU A 367 44.98 8.14 -31.72
CA GLU A 367 43.74 8.34 -32.49
C GLU A 367 42.96 7.02 -32.77
N PRO A 368 41.66 7.08 -33.12
CA PRO A 368 40.85 5.90 -33.38
C PRO A 368 41.06 5.32 -34.79
N LEU A 369 41.19 3.99 -34.88
CA LEU A 369 41.15 3.25 -36.15
C LEU A 369 39.71 3.06 -36.67
N LYS A 370 39.58 2.96 -37.99
CA LYS A 370 38.32 2.76 -38.73
C LYS A 370 38.24 1.37 -39.36
N ASP A 371 37.01 1.02 -39.75
CA ASP A 371 36.65 0.00 -40.75
C ASP A 371 36.93 -1.49 -40.33
N ASN A 372 36.22 -2.52 -40.83
CA ASN A 372 35.19 -2.57 -41.88
C ASN A 372 34.23 -3.78 -41.76
N TYR A 373 33.06 -3.70 -42.40
CA TYR A 373 32.07 -4.76 -42.67
C TYR A 373 31.35 -5.43 -41.47
N LYS A 374 30.13 -6.00 -41.61
CA LYS A 374 29.36 -6.37 -42.82
C LYS A 374 27.85 -6.12 -42.64
N ASN A 375 27.10 -6.02 -43.75
CA ASN A 375 25.66 -5.74 -43.77
C ASN A 375 24.80 -6.93 -43.33
N ASP A 376 23.59 -6.64 -42.86
CA ASP A 376 22.37 -7.19 -43.46
C ASP A 376 21.18 -6.22 -43.28
N TYR A 377 20.38 -6.04 -44.34
CA TYR A 377 19.20 -5.15 -44.37
C TYR A 377 18.01 -5.90 -44.97
N VAL A 378 16.91 -6.01 -44.23
CA VAL A 378 15.61 -6.43 -44.78
C VAL A 378 14.69 -5.21 -44.87
N LYS A 379 14.41 -4.77 -46.10
CA LYS A 379 13.30 -3.86 -46.41
C LYS A 379 12.08 -4.69 -46.82
N VAL A 380 10.92 -4.35 -46.30
CA VAL A 380 9.63 -4.62 -46.97
C VAL A 380 8.88 -3.29 -47.02
N LYS A 381 8.30 -2.98 -48.18
CA LYS A 381 7.49 -1.77 -48.40
C LYS A 381 6.01 -2.05 -48.16
N GLU A 382 5.23 -0.98 -48.03
CA GLU A 382 3.77 -1.04 -48.07
C GLU A 382 3.28 -1.63 -49.40
N ASP A 383 2.13 -2.31 -49.36
CA ASP A 383 1.27 -2.52 -50.54
C ASP A 383 -0.19 -2.32 -50.07
N ILE A 384 -0.83 -1.25 -50.54
CA ILE A 384 -2.23 -0.91 -50.20
C ILE A 384 -3.15 -1.63 -51.18
N ARG A 385 -4.16 -2.34 -50.68
CA ARG A 385 -5.28 -2.83 -51.49
C ARG A 385 -6.60 -2.70 -50.74
N ASP A 386 -7.43 -1.79 -51.22
CA ASP A 386 -8.84 -1.72 -50.87
C ASP A 386 -9.58 -2.98 -51.31
N ASN A 387 -10.67 -3.31 -50.60
CA ASN A 387 -11.69 -4.21 -51.11
C ASN A 387 -13.05 -3.79 -50.51
N HIS A 388 -13.82 -3.04 -51.28
CA HIS A 388 -15.22 -2.71 -50.95
C HIS A 388 -16.15 -3.89 -51.26
N ASN A 389 -16.99 -4.24 -50.28
CA ASN A 389 -18.34 -4.82 -50.37
C ASN A 389 -18.80 -4.92 -48.89
N GLY A 390 -19.76 -4.14 -48.38
CA GLY A 390 -21.20 -4.25 -48.67
C GLY A 390 -21.88 -5.00 -47.49
N THR A 391 -23.05 -4.62 -46.96
CA THR A 391 -23.99 -3.56 -47.37
C THR A 391 -25.05 -3.32 -46.27
N VAL A 392 -25.42 -2.06 -45.99
CA VAL A 392 -26.66 -1.57 -45.28
C VAL A 392 -26.97 -2.10 -43.84
N GLN A 393 -27.81 -1.50 -42.97
CA GLN A 393 -28.69 -0.31 -43.01
C GLN A 393 -28.47 0.62 -41.79
N ASN A 394 -28.85 1.91 -41.93
CA ASN A 394 -29.12 2.83 -40.81
C ASN A 394 -30.61 2.78 -40.40
N ILE A 395 -30.93 3.13 -39.16
CA ILE A 395 -32.24 3.67 -38.74
C ILE A 395 -32.00 4.87 -37.79
N ASN A 396 -32.85 5.88 -37.89
CA ASN A 396 -32.69 7.24 -37.36
C ASN A 396 -34.03 7.72 -36.74
N ASP A 397 -34.12 8.46 -35.62
CA ASP A 397 -33.13 8.76 -34.55
C ASP A 397 -33.82 8.52 -33.17
N ASP A 398 -34.00 9.37 -32.14
CA ASP A 398 -33.61 10.76 -31.80
C ASP A 398 -33.77 11.04 -30.28
N ASN A 399 -33.26 12.20 -29.82
CA ASN A 399 -33.54 12.93 -28.57
C ASN A 399 -33.03 12.44 -27.18
N ASN A 400 -32.17 13.31 -26.63
CA ASN A 400 -32.13 13.85 -25.25
C ASN A 400 -31.21 13.30 -24.12
N SER A 401 -30.65 14.31 -23.43
CA SER A 401 -30.08 14.37 -22.06
C SER A 401 -28.85 13.52 -21.68
N SER A 402 -27.72 14.24 -21.52
CA SER A 402 -26.73 14.12 -20.43
C SER A 402 -26.28 12.73 -19.95
N ASN A 403 -25.08 12.32 -20.38
CA ASN A 403 -23.94 12.14 -19.46
C ASN A 403 -22.61 11.89 -20.21
N ASN A 404 -21.67 12.82 -20.09
CA ASN A 404 -20.29 12.68 -20.60
C ASN A 404 -19.34 12.58 -19.40
N TYR A 405 -18.77 11.39 -19.12
CA TYR A 405 -17.40 11.21 -18.58
C TYR A 405 -17.04 9.72 -18.35
N GLN A 406 -16.83 8.97 -19.44
CA GLN A 406 -16.01 7.75 -19.39
C GLN A 406 -14.99 7.74 -20.55
N LYS A 407 -13.81 8.33 -20.32
CA LYS A 407 -12.64 8.04 -21.17
C LYS A 407 -12.12 6.65 -20.78
N SER A 408 -12.26 5.71 -21.70
CA SER A 408 -11.90 4.31 -21.46
C SER A 408 -10.40 4.15 -21.22
N ASN A 409 -10.06 3.58 -20.05
CA ASN A 409 -8.69 3.22 -19.69
C ASN A 409 -8.22 2.03 -20.54
N LYS A 410 -7.74 2.30 -21.77
CA LYS A 410 -7.04 1.29 -22.57
C LYS A 410 -5.78 0.84 -21.84
N LEU A 411 -5.77 -0.43 -21.40
CA LEU A 411 -4.55 -1.09 -20.94
C LEU A 411 -3.55 -1.14 -22.10
N PHE A 412 -2.38 -0.55 -21.90
CA PHE A 412 -1.22 -0.75 -22.77
C PHE A 412 -0.24 -1.67 -22.05
N TYR A 413 0.05 -2.83 -22.64
CA TYR A 413 1.08 -3.75 -22.17
C TYR A 413 2.46 -3.13 -22.37
N VAL A 414 2.97 -2.45 -21.34
CA VAL A 414 4.37 -2.02 -21.28
C VAL A 414 5.23 -3.25 -20.97
N ALA A 415 6.18 -3.56 -21.86
CA ALA A 415 6.97 -4.79 -21.75
C ALA A 415 7.71 -4.90 -20.39
N GLY A 416 7.32 -5.89 -19.57
CA GLY A 416 7.89 -6.16 -18.25
C GLY A 416 7.11 -5.60 -17.05
N LEU A 417 5.99 -4.91 -17.27
CA LEU A 417 5.00 -4.58 -16.24
C LEU A 417 3.89 -5.63 -16.21
N LYS A 418 3.60 -6.20 -15.02
CA LYS A 418 2.43 -7.04 -14.77
C LYS A 418 1.36 -6.32 -13.97
N GLY A 419 1.77 -5.49 -13.02
CA GLY A 419 0.83 -4.70 -12.22
C GLY A 419 0.10 -3.63 -13.03
N ASN A 420 -1.12 -3.31 -12.57
CA ASN A 420 -1.94 -2.23 -13.10
C ASN A 420 -1.45 -0.86 -12.59
N SER A 421 -2.06 0.21 -13.09
CA SER A 421 -1.83 1.55 -12.54
C SER A 421 -3.00 2.49 -12.79
N TYR A 422 -3.23 3.42 -11.86
CA TYR A 422 -4.20 4.49 -12.01
C TYR A 422 -3.53 5.86 -11.93
N TYR A 423 -4.25 6.89 -12.34
CA TYR A 423 -3.78 8.26 -12.47
C TYR A 423 -4.78 9.20 -11.79
N GLU A 424 -4.25 10.16 -11.04
CA GLU A 424 -5.00 11.10 -10.20
C GLU A 424 -4.58 12.51 -10.63
N ASP A 425 -5.53 13.25 -11.21
CA ASP A 425 -5.26 14.51 -11.90
C ASP A 425 -5.46 15.71 -10.99
N ASN A 426 -4.41 16.52 -10.80
CA ASN A 426 -4.45 17.80 -10.09
C ASN A 426 -5.07 17.76 -8.67
N ILE A 427 -4.54 16.90 -7.79
CA ILE A 427 -4.98 16.77 -6.40
C ILE A 427 -4.44 17.96 -5.59
N ILE A 428 -5.20 19.04 -5.52
CA ILE A 428 -4.93 20.21 -4.69
C ILE A 428 -5.98 20.25 -3.57
N PHE A 429 -5.53 20.50 -2.35
CA PHE A 429 -6.41 20.70 -1.19
C PHE A 429 -7.02 22.10 -1.18
N GLU A 430 -8.33 22.18 -0.98
CA GLU A 430 -9.08 23.41 -0.76
C GLU A 430 -9.32 23.58 0.74
N SER A 431 -8.81 24.67 1.32
CA SER A 431 -8.65 24.82 2.77
C SER A 431 -9.83 25.47 3.50
N GLU A 432 -10.93 25.75 2.82
CA GLU A 432 -11.95 26.68 3.33
C GLU A 432 -12.87 26.07 4.41
N HIS A 433 -12.89 24.74 4.57
CA HIS A 433 -13.85 24.02 5.42
C HIS A 433 -13.22 22.89 6.28
N LYS A 434 -11.95 22.99 6.68
CA LYS A 434 -11.35 22.04 7.64
C LYS A 434 -10.60 22.76 8.76
N GLU A 435 -10.90 22.33 9.99
CA GLU A 435 -10.30 22.82 11.22
C GLU A 435 -9.50 21.70 11.91
N ASN A 436 -8.74 22.03 12.94
CA ASN A 436 -8.06 21.04 13.78
C ASN A 436 -9.02 20.55 14.88
N TYR A 437 -8.90 19.28 15.28
CA TYR A 437 -9.74 18.71 16.34
C TYR A 437 -9.23 19.20 17.70
N GLY A 438 -10.08 19.84 18.52
CA GLY A 438 -9.64 20.52 19.74
C GLY A 438 -9.12 21.95 19.52
N GLU A 439 -9.28 22.51 18.31
CA GLU A 439 -9.08 23.94 18.08
C GLU A 439 -10.07 24.74 18.96
N ASN A 440 -9.62 25.83 19.58
CA ASN A 440 -10.41 26.60 20.57
C ASN A 440 -10.99 25.78 21.75
N ASP A 441 -10.40 24.63 22.08
CA ASP A 441 -10.93 23.63 23.03
C ASP A 441 -12.27 22.98 22.60
N GLU A 442 -12.66 23.11 21.33
CA GLU A 442 -13.88 22.51 20.76
C GLU A 442 -13.61 21.11 20.15
N TYR A 443 -14.36 20.12 20.62
CA TYR A 443 -14.23 18.71 20.22
C TYR A 443 -15.45 18.23 19.42
N ILE A 444 -15.75 18.96 18.36
CA ILE A 444 -16.80 18.67 17.36
C ILE A 444 -16.29 17.60 16.40
N ASP A 445 -17.04 16.51 16.22
CA ASP A 445 -16.54 15.35 15.47
C ASP A 445 -16.56 15.53 13.94
N ASP A 446 -17.35 16.47 13.41
CA ASP A 446 -17.64 16.62 11.98
C ASP A 446 -16.54 17.37 11.18
N ASN A 447 -16.00 18.47 11.69
CA ASN A 447 -15.14 19.40 10.91
C ASN A 447 -13.74 18.88 10.53
N CYS A 448 -13.35 17.68 11.00
CA CYS A 448 -11.97 17.17 10.95
C CYS A 448 -11.78 15.92 10.07
N SER A 449 -12.84 15.44 9.41
CA SER A 449 -12.82 14.17 8.66
C SER A 449 -13.75 14.24 7.45
N ILE A 450 -13.36 13.60 6.34
CA ILE A 450 -14.27 13.37 5.21
C ILE A 450 -15.45 12.53 5.73
N GLU A 451 -16.67 12.94 5.39
CA GLU A 451 -17.94 12.40 5.91
C GLU A 451 -17.94 10.87 6.06
N THR A 452 -17.92 10.39 7.31
CA THR A 452 -18.42 9.07 7.66
C THR A 452 -19.06 9.13 9.04
N ALA A 453 -20.31 8.69 9.16
CA ALA A 453 -21.02 8.60 10.43
C ALA A 453 -20.15 7.87 11.47
N SER A 454 -19.72 8.63 12.48
CA SER A 454 -18.75 8.22 13.51
C SER A 454 -19.24 7.02 14.34
N ASP A 455 -20.54 6.80 14.37
CA ASP A 455 -21.22 5.71 15.06
C ASP A 455 -20.90 4.30 14.54
N PHE A 456 -20.45 4.11 13.28
CA PHE A 456 -20.53 2.80 12.59
C PHE A 456 -19.88 1.58 13.28
N TYR A 457 -19.00 1.79 14.27
CA TYR A 457 -18.41 0.73 15.09
C TYR A 457 -19.13 0.47 16.43
N GLU A 458 -19.88 1.45 16.94
CA GLU A 458 -20.53 1.42 18.27
C GLU A 458 -22.07 1.54 18.22
N LYS A 459 -22.68 1.83 17.05
CA LYS A 459 -24.13 1.94 16.89
C LYS A 459 -24.83 0.62 17.25
N SER A 460 -25.36 0.57 18.46
CA SER A 460 -26.66 -0.05 18.67
C SER A 460 -27.64 0.65 17.74
N VAL A 461 -27.95 0.01 16.61
CA VAL A 461 -29.04 0.41 15.70
C VAL A 461 -30.35 0.32 16.48
N ASN A 462 -30.67 1.42 17.15
CA ASN A 462 -31.91 1.68 17.88
C ASN A 462 -32.78 2.66 17.07
N GLU A 463 -32.82 2.46 15.76
CA GLU A 463 -33.63 3.19 14.79
C GLU A 463 -34.01 2.18 13.70
N GLU A 464 -35.30 2.11 13.40
CA GLU A 464 -35.86 1.15 12.44
C GLU A 464 -35.82 1.78 11.03
N GLY A 465 -35.37 1.04 10.02
CA GLY A 465 -35.44 1.52 8.62
C GLY A 465 -34.37 0.96 7.69
N GLU A 466 -33.11 1.38 7.85
CA GLU A 466 -32.10 1.26 6.79
C GLU A 466 -31.01 0.22 7.10
N GLY A 467 -30.99 -0.87 6.32
CA GLY A 467 -29.90 -1.85 6.33
C GLY A 467 -30.29 -3.34 6.29
N GLU A 468 -31.58 -3.69 6.31
CA GLU A 468 -31.99 -5.11 6.30
C GLU A 468 -31.75 -5.83 4.95
N GLU A 469 -31.76 -5.11 3.82
CA GLU A 469 -31.52 -5.69 2.49
C GLU A 469 -30.06 -6.16 2.29
N ASP A 470 -29.09 -5.56 3.01
CA ASP A 470 -27.65 -5.89 2.89
C ASP A 470 -27.23 -7.05 3.82
N VAL A 471 -28.20 -7.74 4.45
CA VAL A 471 -28.00 -9.00 5.20
C VAL A 471 -27.90 -10.20 4.23
N ILE A 472 -27.18 -10.00 3.13
CA ILE A 472 -26.86 -11.01 2.12
C ILE A 472 -25.92 -12.07 2.73
N ASP A 473 -26.05 -13.33 2.31
CA ASP A 473 -25.39 -14.49 2.94
C ASP A 473 -23.86 -14.47 2.84
N LEU A 474 -23.22 -13.74 3.77
CA LEU A 474 -21.76 -13.64 3.88
C LEU A 474 -21.14 -15.02 4.02
N THR A 475 -20.25 -15.39 3.10
CA THR A 475 -19.58 -16.68 3.19
C THR A 475 -18.70 -16.78 4.44
N GLU A 476 -18.49 -18.00 4.93
CA GLU A 476 -17.57 -18.28 6.05
C GLU A 476 -16.13 -17.79 5.78
N GLU A 477 -15.76 -17.56 4.51
CA GLU A 477 -14.48 -16.94 4.14
C GLU A 477 -14.48 -15.43 4.39
N GLU A 478 -15.56 -14.74 4.02
CA GLU A 478 -15.75 -13.30 4.22
C GLU A 478 -15.93 -12.97 5.70
N LYS A 479 -16.76 -13.73 6.43
CA LYS A 479 -16.89 -13.61 7.89
C LYS A 479 -15.53 -13.71 8.57
N ARG A 480 -14.66 -14.62 8.12
CA ARG A 480 -13.28 -14.73 8.62
C ARG A 480 -12.41 -13.54 8.22
N LYS A 481 -12.47 -13.07 6.98
CA LYS A 481 -11.70 -11.89 6.51
C LYS A 481 -12.08 -10.64 7.30
N ILE A 482 -13.38 -10.38 7.49
CA ILE A 482 -13.90 -9.28 8.32
C ILE A 482 -13.36 -9.39 9.75
N GLN A 483 -13.49 -10.56 10.39
CA GLN A 483 -12.98 -10.77 11.75
C GLN A 483 -11.47 -10.53 11.86
N ILE A 484 -10.66 -11.01 10.91
CA ILE A 484 -9.21 -10.79 10.88
C ILE A 484 -8.90 -9.30 10.66
N CYS A 485 -9.50 -8.64 9.67
CA CYS A 485 -9.21 -7.25 9.34
C CYS A 485 -9.56 -6.28 10.48
N TYR A 486 -10.69 -6.52 11.16
CA TYR A 486 -11.11 -5.76 12.34
C TYR A 486 -10.18 -6.02 13.54
N SER A 487 -9.93 -7.29 13.87
CA SER A 487 -9.10 -7.64 15.04
C SER A 487 -7.65 -7.16 14.86
N LEU A 488 -7.12 -7.25 13.64
CA LEU A 488 -5.81 -6.73 13.26
C LEU A 488 -5.73 -5.23 13.56
N GLN A 489 -6.59 -4.43 12.94
CA GLN A 489 -6.59 -2.97 13.08
C GLN A 489 -6.76 -2.53 14.54
N HIS A 490 -7.64 -3.20 15.29
CA HIS A 490 -7.81 -2.92 16.72
C HIS A 490 -6.51 -3.10 17.51
N HIS A 491 -5.77 -4.20 17.33
CA HIS A 491 -4.53 -4.40 18.09
C HIS A 491 -3.42 -3.44 17.63
N ILE A 492 -3.21 -3.26 16.33
CA ILE A 492 -2.10 -2.45 15.81
C ILE A 492 -2.30 -0.95 16.08
N PHE A 493 -3.53 -0.44 16.03
CA PHE A 493 -3.80 0.97 16.34
C PHE A 493 -3.90 1.23 17.84
N SER A 494 -4.38 0.30 18.67
CA SER A 494 -4.25 0.43 20.13
C SER A 494 -2.79 0.65 20.54
N MET A 495 -1.86 -0.15 19.98
CA MET A 495 -0.43 0.06 20.24
C MET A 495 0.06 1.43 19.77
N LEU A 496 -0.34 1.92 18.59
CA LEU A 496 0.02 3.26 18.12
C LEU A 496 -0.47 4.37 19.04
N ILE A 497 -1.74 4.32 19.47
CA ILE A 497 -2.29 5.35 20.36
C ILE A 497 -1.56 5.34 21.70
N GLU A 498 -1.27 4.16 22.27
CA GLU A 498 -0.55 4.05 23.54
C GLU A 498 0.87 4.62 23.48
N ILE A 499 1.65 4.32 22.42
CA ILE A 499 2.99 4.91 22.28
C ILE A 499 2.92 6.41 22.00
N THR A 500 1.89 6.89 21.29
CA THR A 500 1.70 8.32 21.03
C THR A 500 1.33 9.06 22.32
N GLU A 501 0.47 8.50 23.17
CA GLU A 501 0.15 9.03 24.50
C GLU A 501 1.41 9.11 25.38
N ARG A 502 2.24 8.04 25.40
CA ARG A 502 3.52 8.02 26.13
C ARG A 502 4.47 9.11 25.64
N ALA A 503 4.57 9.32 24.32
CA ALA A 503 5.39 10.36 23.72
C ALA A 503 4.92 11.77 24.07
N ILE A 504 3.61 12.02 24.02
CA ILE A 504 3.01 13.30 24.43
C ILE A 504 3.28 13.59 25.90
N ALA A 505 3.10 12.60 26.78
CA ALA A 505 3.38 12.75 28.21
C ALA A 505 4.87 13.01 28.51
N PHE A 506 5.78 12.48 27.69
CA PHE A 506 7.22 12.70 27.79
C PHE A 506 7.66 14.09 27.29
N THR A 507 7.06 14.59 26.20
CA THR A 507 7.41 15.91 25.63
C THR A 507 6.60 17.07 26.20
N ASN A 508 5.51 16.78 26.92
CA ASN A 508 4.51 17.75 27.37
C ASN A 508 3.90 18.60 26.24
N SER A 509 3.85 18.07 25.00
CA SER A 509 3.19 18.77 23.88
C SER A 509 1.67 18.75 24.01
N LYS A 510 1.01 19.72 23.36
CA LYS A 510 -0.45 19.84 23.25
C LYS A 510 -0.97 19.72 21.82
N GLU A 511 -0.10 19.38 20.88
CA GLU A 511 -0.40 19.29 19.45
C GLU A 511 0.08 17.93 18.91
N VAL A 512 -0.71 17.31 18.03
CA VAL A 512 -0.40 16.03 17.36
C VAL A 512 -0.75 16.13 15.87
N ILE A 513 0.10 15.59 15.00
CA ILE A 513 -0.26 15.34 13.59
C ILE A 513 -0.03 13.86 13.24
N ILE A 514 -0.91 13.29 12.41
CA ILE A 514 -0.68 11.97 11.81
C ILE A 514 -0.36 12.17 10.33
N VAL A 515 0.83 11.73 9.91
CA VAL A 515 1.32 11.89 8.53
C VAL A 515 1.70 10.54 7.93
N GLY A 516 1.81 10.46 6.61
CA GLY A 516 1.95 9.19 5.89
C GLY A 516 0.60 8.49 5.62
N GLY A 517 0.59 7.63 4.59
CA GLY A 517 -0.64 7.12 4.00
C GLY A 517 -1.50 6.19 4.87
N VAL A 518 -1.02 5.73 6.03
CA VAL A 518 -1.85 5.00 7.01
C VAL A 518 -2.64 5.98 7.89
N GLY A 519 -2.18 7.23 8.02
CA GLY A 519 -2.92 8.30 8.71
C GLY A 519 -4.27 8.65 8.07
N CYS A 520 -4.50 8.22 6.82
CA CYS A 520 -5.80 8.30 6.13
C CYS A 520 -6.85 7.30 6.64
N ASN A 521 -6.49 6.36 7.52
CA ASN A 521 -7.41 5.35 8.04
C ASN A 521 -8.33 5.94 9.10
N LEU A 522 -9.65 5.88 8.89
CA LEU A 522 -10.61 6.58 9.77
C LEU A 522 -10.75 5.90 11.13
N PHE A 523 -10.47 4.60 11.23
CA PHE A 523 -10.49 3.91 12.52
C PHE A 523 -9.31 4.33 13.41
N LEU A 524 -8.11 4.51 12.85
CA LEU A 524 -6.97 5.13 13.54
C LEU A 524 -7.28 6.60 13.93
N GLN A 525 -7.85 7.39 13.03
CA GLN A 525 -8.24 8.78 13.32
C GLN A 525 -9.25 8.86 14.48
N ASN A 526 -10.29 8.03 14.46
CA ASN A 526 -11.31 8.01 15.52
C ASN A 526 -10.74 7.56 16.89
N MET A 527 -9.79 6.61 16.90
CA MET A 527 -9.08 6.25 18.13
C MET A 527 -8.19 7.39 18.64
N MET A 528 -7.55 8.16 17.74
CA MET A 528 -6.79 9.36 18.13
C MET A 528 -7.70 10.47 18.66
N LYS A 529 -8.84 10.77 17.99
CA LYS A 529 -9.87 11.72 18.47
C LYS A 529 -10.31 11.38 19.89
N LYS A 530 -10.66 10.11 20.17
CA LYS A 530 -11.05 9.65 21.52
C LYS A 530 -9.96 9.88 22.57
N MET A 531 -8.69 9.63 22.25
CA MET A 531 -7.56 9.90 23.16
C MET A 531 -7.34 11.40 23.40
N ALA A 532 -7.32 12.22 22.34
CA ALA A 532 -7.06 13.65 22.44
C ALA A 532 -8.14 14.39 23.28
N LYS A 533 -9.41 14.05 23.07
CA LYS A 533 -10.56 14.57 23.83
C LYS A 533 -10.47 14.24 25.33
N GLN A 534 -9.83 13.13 25.71
CA GLN A 534 -9.58 12.75 27.11
C GLN A 534 -8.39 13.45 27.77
N LYS A 535 -7.51 14.09 26.98
CA LYS A 535 -6.23 14.67 27.45
C LYS A 535 -6.13 16.19 27.25
N ASN A 536 -7.14 16.79 26.63
CA ASN A 536 -7.18 18.13 26.06
C ASN A 536 -5.96 18.42 25.16
N ILE A 537 -6.00 17.92 23.93
CA ILE A 537 -4.91 17.93 22.94
C ILE A 537 -5.49 18.26 21.57
N LYS A 538 -4.79 19.11 20.79
CA LYS A 538 -5.14 19.39 19.41
C LYS A 538 -4.63 18.30 18.46
N ILE A 539 -5.47 17.81 17.57
CA ILE A 539 -5.05 16.97 16.44
C ILE A 539 -5.20 17.75 15.14
N GLY A 540 -4.12 17.88 14.39
CA GLY A 540 -4.16 18.46 13.05
C GLY A 540 -4.89 17.55 12.07
N PHE A 541 -5.77 18.12 11.25
CA PHE A 541 -6.58 17.34 10.30
C PHE A 541 -5.72 16.60 9.26
N MET A 542 -6.27 15.51 8.73
CA MET A 542 -5.60 14.68 7.72
C MET A 542 -6.29 14.86 6.36
N ASP A 543 -5.51 15.10 5.30
CA ASP A 543 -6.03 15.15 3.93
C ASP A 543 -5.33 14.16 3.00
N HIS A 544 -6.14 13.39 2.26
CA HIS A 544 -5.66 12.33 1.36
C HIS A 544 -4.79 12.86 0.20
N SER A 545 -4.91 14.14 -0.13
CA SER A 545 -4.06 14.82 -1.12
C SER A 545 -2.59 14.81 -0.71
N TYR A 546 -2.31 14.94 0.59
CA TYR A 546 -0.99 15.24 1.12
C TYR A 546 -0.43 14.23 2.13
N CYS A 547 -1.28 13.54 2.91
CA CYS A 547 -0.83 12.43 3.76
C CYS A 547 -0.31 11.24 2.91
N VAL A 548 -0.70 11.15 1.65
CA VAL A 548 -0.22 10.14 0.69
C VAL A 548 0.84 10.74 -0.22
N ASP A 549 1.93 9.98 -0.46
CA ASP A 549 3.11 10.40 -1.23
C ASP A 549 2.74 11.17 -2.52
N ASN A 550 3.23 12.40 -2.62
CA ASN A 550 2.83 13.38 -3.63
C ASN A 550 4.02 14.26 -4.04
N GLY A 551 3.91 14.99 -5.16
CA GLY A 551 4.99 15.88 -5.60
C GLY A 551 5.11 17.13 -4.73
N ALA A 552 3.98 17.65 -4.25
CA ALA A 552 3.90 18.96 -3.59
C ALA A 552 4.73 19.03 -2.30
N MET A 553 4.72 17.99 -1.47
CA MET A 553 5.53 17.90 -0.25
C MET A 553 7.03 18.00 -0.54
N ILE A 554 7.49 17.45 -1.67
CA ILE A 554 8.88 17.51 -2.12
C ILE A 554 9.23 18.90 -2.66
N ALA A 555 8.35 19.51 -3.46
CA ALA A 555 8.53 20.87 -3.94
C ALA A 555 8.62 21.88 -2.78
N TYR A 556 7.65 21.83 -1.86
CA TYR A 556 7.51 22.70 -0.69
C TYR A 556 8.75 22.61 0.21
N THR A 557 9.09 21.41 0.67
CA THR A 557 10.18 21.18 1.62
C THR A 557 11.55 21.49 1.01
N GLY A 558 11.77 21.14 -0.27
CA GLY A 558 13.00 21.49 -0.95
C GLY A 558 13.14 22.99 -1.21
N TYR A 559 12.03 23.71 -1.40
CA TYR A 559 12.06 25.17 -1.52
C TYR A 559 12.28 25.86 -0.17
N LEU A 560 11.68 25.34 0.93
CA LEU A 560 12.00 25.79 2.30
C LEU A 560 13.50 25.65 2.60
N GLU A 561 14.08 24.47 2.31
CA GLU A 561 15.51 24.20 2.48
C GLU A 561 16.36 25.22 1.67
N TYR A 562 16.05 25.39 0.38
CA TYR A 562 16.77 26.29 -0.53
C TYR A 562 16.67 27.78 -0.15
N LEU A 563 15.54 28.22 0.41
CA LEU A 563 15.37 29.59 0.89
C LEU A 563 16.21 29.89 2.14
N HIS A 564 16.36 28.90 3.04
CA HIS A 564 17.10 29.04 4.31
C HIS A 564 18.55 28.52 4.24
N ALA A 565 19.00 28.06 3.08
CA ALA A 565 20.37 27.64 2.84
C ALA A 565 21.34 28.84 2.86
N LYS A 566 22.24 28.86 3.87
CA LYS A 566 23.30 29.88 4.01
C LYS A 566 24.28 29.93 2.83
N ASN A 567 24.44 28.82 2.12
CA ASN A 567 25.22 28.72 0.90
C ASN A 567 24.40 27.95 -0.15
N LYS A 568 24.15 28.56 -1.32
CA LYS A 568 23.38 27.96 -2.43
C LYS A 568 24.27 27.18 -3.41
N ASP A 569 25.59 27.36 -3.38
CA ASP A 569 26.54 26.63 -4.24
C ASP A 569 26.54 25.12 -3.97
N ILE A 570 25.97 24.69 -2.83
CA ILE A 570 25.78 23.27 -2.50
C ILE A 570 24.79 22.57 -3.43
N TYR A 571 23.89 23.28 -4.11
CA TYR A 571 22.85 22.72 -4.99
C TYR A 571 23.35 22.46 -6.42
N ASN A 572 24.60 21.97 -6.52
CA ASN A 572 25.31 21.68 -7.75
C ASN A 572 25.25 20.18 -8.13
N PHE A 573 25.62 19.88 -9.38
CA PHE A 573 25.58 18.54 -9.98
C PHE A 573 26.21 17.40 -9.15
N ASN A 574 27.31 17.67 -8.41
CA ASN A 574 28.04 16.65 -7.67
C ASN A 574 27.29 16.19 -6.41
N ASN A 575 26.49 17.07 -5.81
CA ASN A 575 25.73 16.78 -4.59
C ASN A 575 24.37 16.10 -4.88
N ILE A 576 23.91 16.11 -6.14
CA ILE A 576 22.76 15.32 -6.58
C ILE A 576 23.10 13.82 -6.44
N THR A 577 22.39 13.13 -5.54
CA THR A 577 22.73 11.81 -4.97
C THR A 577 21.44 11.05 -4.57
N ILE A 578 21.54 9.77 -4.20
CA ILE A 578 20.43 9.03 -3.57
C ILE A 578 20.87 8.43 -2.24
N HIS A 579 19.95 8.29 -1.29
CA HIS A 579 20.24 7.76 0.04
C HIS A 579 19.08 6.87 0.54
N GLN A 580 19.11 5.57 0.19
CA GLN A 580 17.99 4.63 0.40
C GLN A 580 17.52 4.51 1.87
N ARG A 581 18.42 4.76 2.84
CA ARG A 581 18.16 4.72 4.28
C ARG A 581 18.45 6.09 4.95
N TYR A 582 17.96 7.17 4.36
CA TYR A 582 18.09 8.52 4.95
C TYR A 582 17.21 8.58 6.21
N ARG A 583 17.80 8.75 7.39
CA ARG A 583 17.01 8.89 8.61
C ARG A 583 16.47 10.31 8.71
N THR A 584 15.41 10.48 9.49
CA THR A 584 14.82 11.79 9.79
C THR A 584 15.78 12.64 10.64
N ASP A 585 16.50 12.00 11.56
CA ASP A 585 17.47 12.61 12.48
C ASP A 585 18.86 12.88 11.85
N ASP A 586 19.13 12.45 10.62
CA ASP A 586 20.33 12.84 9.87
C ASP A 586 20.31 14.34 9.52
N VAL A 587 19.14 14.87 9.16
CA VAL A 587 18.98 16.19 8.51
C VAL A 587 19.04 17.33 9.52
N PHE A 588 19.74 18.41 9.17
CA PHE A 588 19.77 19.65 9.92
C PHE A 588 18.72 20.63 9.34
N VAL A 589 17.81 21.11 10.19
CA VAL A 589 16.67 21.94 9.80
C VAL A 589 17.03 23.42 9.95
N THR A 590 17.06 24.16 8.84
CA THR A 590 17.47 25.57 8.80
C THR A 590 16.31 26.58 8.79
N TRP A 591 15.07 26.10 8.74
CA TRP A 591 13.85 26.89 8.48
C TRP A 591 12.85 26.93 9.66
N LYS A 592 13.26 26.47 10.85
CA LYS A 592 12.53 26.60 12.13
C LYS A 592 13.44 27.25 13.18
#